data_AF-A0AAU4J718-F1
#
_entry.id   AF-A0AAU4J718-F1
#
_cell.length_a   1.000
_cell.length_b   1.000
_cell.length_c   1.000
_cell.angle_alpha   90.00
_cell.angle_beta   90.00
_cell.angle_gamma   90.00
#
_symmetry.space_group_name_H-M   'P 1'
#
loop_
_entity.id
_entity.type
_entity.pdbx_description
1 polymer ?
#
loop_
_entity_poly.entity_id
_entity_poly.type
_entity_poly.pdbx_seq_one_letter_code
_entity_poly.pdbx_strand_id
1 'polypeptide(L)'
;MTQETITRNFLDTPSFWREYPERDIEFVRWYPCDVGPLSPEQVYSKQEKFPRTTSFYVHIPFCNQVCTSCPYNKFNTRNTLVQRYIKALKAEIDLYSKSPYLRDVVFTSGYFGGGTPTTLRAEELDDLLGYMKQRMNFSDDCSITIESTPVDVDQQKLDVLLKHGVSRMSLGVQTFHDPILRYLGRARAHTGESATRTIELIARSGMENLCIDYMIGMPGQTHELWGQDLRTLMDLPVTSFSVYNYAVLPGSEVFFALQSGATPPCPSTQDADEMYRYMHTTLMDAGYLALTYNDFLEPMRPEWRAEGATTYPVLLDGSKPYQGMETDTFRLTDHLSQVWGRCGDMVAIGSGAYGYLNNHMYLNQPDINAYIDTCNAGRLPVVMGAYTDEHEQRCRSLVLGLKLLRVKRSVYRERHGVDPYEYFKDKVDSLVAKGLLVVTDEALQVTYPKGWYYIDNICKTFYSDANYRLPQPTSASTEILNWQLDRTDGRKGLPIVQS
;
A
#
# COMPACT_ATOMS: atom_id res chain seq x y z
N MET A 1 -22.98 28.88 -0.48
CA MET A 1 -22.07 27.83 -0.97
C MET A 1 -22.91 26.84 -1.75
N THR A 2 -22.67 26.69 -3.04
CA THR A 2 -23.42 25.76 -3.89
C THR A 2 -23.09 24.33 -3.48
N GLN A 3 -24.08 23.46 -3.62
CA GLN A 3 -24.11 22.06 -3.18
C GLN A 3 -22.95 21.20 -3.74
N GLU A 4 -22.26 21.68 -4.78
CA GLU A 4 -21.17 21.00 -5.50
C GLU A 4 -19.92 20.71 -4.66
N THR A 5 -19.59 21.52 -3.66
CA THR A 5 -18.35 21.29 -2.86
C THR A 5 -18.49 20.13 -1.88
N ILE A 6 -19.72 19.72 -1.53
CA ILE A 6 -20.00 18.66 -0.55
C ILE A 6 -20.11 17.28 -1.23
N THR A 7 -20.27 17.22 -2.55
CA THR A 7 -20.46 15.99 -3.34
C THR A 7 -19.16 15.20 -3.60
N ARG A 8 -18.01 15.67 -3.09
CA ARG A 8 -16.67 15.25 -3.55
C ARG A 8 -16.33 13.75 -3.46
N ASN A 9 -17.01 12.93 -2.64
CA ASN A 9 -16.48 11.58 -2.37
C ASN A 9 -17.47 10.42 -2.24
N PHE A 10 -18.78 10.61 -2.39
CA PHE A 10 -19.69 9.44 -2.37
C PHE A 10 -20.93 9.54 -3.25
N LEU A 11 -21.46 10.74 -3.50
CA LEU A 11 -22.63 10.91 -4.39
C LEU A 11 -22.23 11.01 -5.87
N ASP A 12 -20.97 11.37 -6.13
CA ASP A 12 -20.33 11.27 -7.45
C ASP A 12 -19.30 10.13 -7.53
N THR A 13 -19.34 9.14 -6.62
CA THR A 13 -18.63 7.88 -6.88
C THR A 13 -19.29 7.21 -8.09
N PRO A 14 -18.52 6.88 -9.12
CA PRO A 14 -19.02 6.87 -10.47
C PRO A 14 -19.92 5.65 -10.65
N SER A 15 -20.97 5.80 -11.45
CA SER A 15 -21.42 4.70 -12.29
C SER A 15 -20.18 3.94 -12.76
N PHE A 16 -20.08 2.66 -12.39
CA PHE A 16 -18.95 1.75 -12.60
C PHE A 16 -18.39 1.79 -14.05
N TRP A 17 -19.16 2.36 -14.97
CA TRP A 17 -18.81 2.73 -16.32
C TRP A 17 -19.39 4.12 -16.68
N ARG A 18 -18.66 5.20 -16.41
CA ARG A 18 -18.71 6.37 -17.31
C ARG A 18 -17.48 6.26 -18.20
N GLU A 19 -17.69 6.15 -19.51
CA GLU A 19 -16.62 6.31 -20.50
C GLU A 19 -15.91 7.64 -20.20
N TYR A 20 -14.66 7.57 -19.71
CA TYR A 20 -14.04 8.60 -18.88
C TYR A 20 -13.56 9.84 -19.66
N PRO A 21 -14.03 11.07 -19.32
CA PRO A 21 -13.32 12.30 -19.65
C PRO A 21 -12.29 12.73 -18.58
N GLU A 22 -12.28 12.15 -17.36
CA GLU A 22 -11.49 12.62 -16.21
C GLU A 22 -10.62 11.51 -15.56
N ARG A 23 -9.58 11.91 -14.80
CA ARG A 23 -8.66 11.02 -14.08
C ARG A 23 -9.39 10.18 -13.05
N ASP A 24 -9.07 8.90 -12.96
CA ASP A 24 -9.49 8.08 -11.84
C ASP A 24 -8.60 8.37 -10.61
N ILE A 25 -9.24 8.74 -9.51
CA ILE A 25 -8.58 8.99 -8.23
C ILE A 25 -8.70 7.80 -7.27
N GLU A 26 -9.40 6.73 -7.69
CA GLU A 26 -9.48 5.50 -6.91
C GLU A 26 -8.13 4.80 -6.80
N PHE A 27 -7.91 4.14 -5.67
CA PHE A 27 -6.64 3.48 -5.35
C PHE A 27 -6.84 1.96 -5.33
N VAL A 28 -6.59 1.28 -6.46
CA VAL A 28 -6.57 -0.19 -6.51
C VAL A 28 -5.29 -0.70 -5.82
N ARG A 29 -5.40 -1.00 -4.52
CA ARG A 29 -4.31 -1.60 -3.71
C ARG A 29 -4.36 -3.13 -3.71
N TRP A 30 -5.53 -3.70 -3.99
CA TRP A 30 -5.81 -5.13 -3.93
C TRP A 30 -6.65 -5.55 -5.14
N TYR A 31 -6.59 -6.83 -5.50
CA TYR A 31 -7.52 -7.36 -6.50
C TYR A 31 -8.88 -7.62 -5.83
N PRO A 32 -10.01 -7.15 -6.38
CA PRO A 32 -11.31 -7.40 -5.78
C PRO A 32 -11.66 -8.89 -5.85
N CYS A 33 -12.17 -9.43 -4.74
CA CYS A 33 -12.69 -10.79 -4.66
C CYS A 33 -14.01 -10.80 -3.88
N ASP A 34 -14.90 -11.74 -4.21
CA ASP A 34 -16.13 -11.96 -3.42
C ASP A 34 -15.78 -12.65 -2.09
N VAL A 35 -15.51 -11.84 -1.06
CA VAL A 35 -15.08 -12.33 0.24
C VAL A 35 -16.26 -12.91 1.02
N GLY A 36 -16.05 -14.08 1.61
CA GLY A 36 -17.00 -14.76 2.49
C GLY A 36 -16.31 -15.39 3.70
N PRO A 37 -17.05 -16.09 4.57
CA PRO A 37 -16.48 -16.84 5.67
C PRO A 37 -15.42 -17.84 5.18
N LEU A 38 -14.26 -17.87 5.84
CA LEU A 38 -13.14 -18.73 5.47
C LEU A 38 -12.46 -19.29 6.73
N SER A 39 -12.17 -20.59 6.75
CA SER A 39 -11.46 -21.22 7.87
C SER A 39 -9.94 -21.18 7.69
N PRO A 40 -9.16 -21.16 8.77
CA PRO A 40 -7.70 -21.23 8.68
C PRO A 40 -7.18 -22.47 7.94
N GLU A 41 -7.84 -23.62 8.06
CA GLU A 41 -7.43 -24.88 7.42
C GLU A 41 -7.48 -24.78 5.89
N GLN A 42 -8.40 -24.00 5.34
CA GLN A 42 -8.50 -23.78 3.89
C GLN A 42 -7.29 -22.99 3.36
N VAL A 43 -6.79 -22.03 4.15
CA VAL A 43 -5.66 -21.18 3.78
C VAL A 43 -4.32 -21.88 4.01
N TYR A 44 -4.12 -22.47 5.19
CA TYR A 44 -2.81 -22.91 5.66
C TYR A 44 -2.57 -24.43 5.55
N SER A 45 -3.47 -25.18 4.92
CA SER A 45 -3.21 -26.59 4.63
C SER A 45 -2.10 -26.74 3.59
N LYS A 46 -1.26 -27.77 3.75
CA LYS A 46 -0.17 -28.06 2.81
C LYS A 46 -0.73 -28.52 1.47
N GLN A 47 -0.28 -27.90 0.38
CA GLN A 47 -0.53 -28.37 -0.99
C GLN A 47 0.72 -29.03 -1.60
N GLU A 48 0.54 -29.73 -2.73
CA GLU A 48 1.64 -30.38 -3.46
C GLU A 48 2.66 -29.39 -4.03
N LYS A 49 2.23 -28.17 -4.36
CA LYS A 49 3.06 -27.07 -4.85
C LYS A 49 2.90 -25.88 -3.91
N PHE A 50 3.94 -25.58 -3.13
CA PHE A 50 4.01 -24.39 -2.27
C PHE A 50 5.28 -23.61 -2.59
N PRO A 51 5.29 -22.29 -2.42
CA PRO A 51 6.45 -21.48 -2.79
C PRO A 51 7.61 -21.74 -1.82
N ARG A 52 8.84 -21.74 -2.34
CA ARG A 52 10.05 -21.83 -1.50
C ARG A 52 10.34 -20.52 -0.75
N THR A 53 9.84 -19.42 -1.28
CA THR A 53 10.05 -18.06 -0.76
C THR A 53 8.74 -17.32 -0.66
N THR A 54 8.57 -16.45 0.35
CA THR A 54 7.35 -15.65 0.51
C THR A 54 7.64 -14.28 1.13
N SER A 55 6.62 -13.44 1.16
CA SER A 55 6.64 -12.17 1.91
C SER A 55 5.81 -12.25 3.19
N PHE A 56 6.02 -11.30 4.10
CA PHE A 56 5.13 -11.10 5.24
C PHE A 56 4.64 -9.65 5.36
N TYR A 57 3.48 -9.50 6.00
CA TYR A 57 2.96 -8.23 6.48
C TYR A 57 2.59 -8.37 7.95
N VAL A 58 3.05 -7.44 8.80
CA VAL A 58 2.64 -7.35 10.20
C VAL A 58 1.84 -6.08 10.41
N HIS A 59 0.60 -6.24 10.86
CA HIS A 59 -0.28 -5.13 11.18
C HIS A 59 -0.12 -4.71 12.64
N ILE A 60 0.33 -3.47 12.87
CA ILE A 60 0.36 -2.82 14.18
C ILE A 60 -0.70 -1.71 14.18
N PRO A 61 -1.89 -1.94 14.77
CA PRO A 61 -3.03 -1.05 14.60
C PRO A 61 -3.02 0.12 15.59
N PHE A 62 -1.86 0.59 16.06
CA PHE A 62 -1.78 1.65 17.08
C PHE A 62 -1.28 2.96 16.51
N CYS A 63 -1.94 4.07 16.88
CA CYS A 63 -1.54 5.43 16.56
C CYS A 63 -1.49 6.27 17.84
N ASN A 64 -0.42 7.05 18.03
CA ASN A 64 -0.37 8.09 19.08
C ASN A 64 -1.32 9.26 18.76
N GLN A 65 -1.57 9.51 17.47
CA GLN A 65 -2.57 10.45 16.99
C GLN A 65 -3.25 9.88 15.73
N VAL A 66 -4.57 9.70 15.79
CA VAL A 66 -5.36 9.27 14.63
C VAL A 66 -5.69 10.49 13.77
N CYS A 67 -5.37 10.43 12.47
CA CYS A 67 -5.68 11.52 11.53
C CYS A 67 -7.20 11.63 11.29
N THR A 68 -7.69 12.84 11.03
CA THR A 68 -9.13 13.15 10.89
C THR A 68 -9.82 12.48 9.70
N SER A 69 -9.03 11.97 8.75
CA SER A 69 -9.45 11.36 7.50
C SER A 69 -8.99 9.91 7.34
N CYS A 70 -8.27 9.36 8.32
CA CYS A 70 -7.65 8.04 8.17
C CYS A 70 -8.73 6.95 8.05
N PRO A 71 -8.75 6.17 6.95
CA PRO A 71 -9.72 5.09 6.78
C PRO A 71 -9.40 3.82 7.58
N TYR A 72 -8.13 3.60 7.94
CA TYR A 72 -7.62 2.26 8.30
C TYR A 72 -8.19 1.66 9.60
N ASN A 73 -7.87 0.40 9.92
CA ASN A 73 -8.11 -0.18 11.24
C ASN A 73 -7.02 0.32 12.22
N LYS A 74 -7.38 1.21 13.16
CA LYS A 74 -6.44 1.84 14.08
C LYS A 74 -7.07 2.19 15.42
N PHE A 75 -6.28 2.11 16.47
CA PHE A 75 -6.62 2.36 17.86
C PHE A 75 -5.64 3.38 18.44
N ASN A 76 -6.13 4.20 19.37
CA ASN A 76 -5.23 5.04 20.16
C ASN A 76 -4.30 4.16 21.01
N THR A 77 -3.02 4.49 21.02
CA THR A 77 -2.01 3.76 21.80
C THR A 77 -2.38 3.75 23.29
N ARG A 78 -2.53 2.54 23.85
CA ARG A 78 -2.74 2.31 25.29
C ARG A 78 -1.82 1.18 25.72
N ASN A 79 -0.88 1.45 26.63
CA ASN A 79 0.17 0.50 27.00
C ASN A 79 -0.35 -0.90 27.34
N THR A 80 -1.46 -1.00 28.08
CA THR A 80 -2.06 -2.30 28.45
C THR A 80 -2.58 -3.08 27.24
N LEU A 81 -3.16 -2.40 26.25
CA LEU A 81 -3.65 -3.01 25.02
C LEU A 81 -2.49 -3.40 24.11
N VAL A 82 -1.48 -2.55 23.97
CA VAL A 82 -0.25 -2.84 23.21
C VAL A 82 0.41 -4.12 23.70
N GLN A 83 0.59 -4.26 25.01
CA GLN A 83 1.23 -5.43 25.62
C GLN A 83 0.41 -6.72 25.40
N ARG A 84 -0.92 -6.65 25.57
CA ARG A 84 -1.83 -7.78 25.27
C ARG A 84 -1.76 -8.17 23.79
N TYR A 85 -1.66 -7.18 22.90
CA TYR A 85 -1.59 -7.38 21.46
C TYR A 85 -0.26 -7.99 21.01
N ILE A 86 0.88 -7.51 21.50
CA ILE A 86 2.20 -8.10 21.20
C ILE A 86 2.24 -9.57 21.64
N LYS A 87 1.68 -9.89 22.81
CA LYS A 87 1.56 -11.28 23.26
C LYS A 87 0.75 -12.14 22.28
N ALA A 88 -0.38 -11.62 21.80
CA ALA A 88 -1.21 -12.31 20.81
C ALA A 88 -0.51 -12.48 19.46
N LEU A 89 0.17 -11.44 18.96
CA LEU A 89 1.00 -11.50 17.74
C LEU A 89 2.05 -12.60 17.83
N LYS A 90 2.76 -12.70 18.97
CA LYS A 90 3.74 -13.76 19.19
C LYS A 90 3.12 -15.15 19.21
N ALA A 91 1.93 -15.29 19.79
CA ALA A 91 1.18 -16.55 19.74
C ALA A 91 0.79 -16.92 18.30
N GLU A 92 0.37 -15.94 17.48
CA GLU A 92 0.09 -16.15 16.05
C GLU A 92 1.36 -16.58 15.29
N ILE A 93 2.51 -15.91 15.51
CA ILE A 93 3.81 -16.30 14.93
C ILE A 93 4.20 -17.73 15.33
N ASP A 94 3.97 -18.12 16.58
CA ASP A 94 4.20 -19.48 17.07
C ASP A 94 3.32 -20.52 16.34
N LEU A 95 2.08 -20.17 15.98
CA LEU A 95 1.20 -21.03 15.18
C LEU A 95 1.72 -21.15 13.74
N TYR A 96 2.17 -20.04 13.13
CA TYR A 96 2.74 -20.04 11.79
C TYR A 96 4.04 -20.83 11.69
N SER A 97 4.98 -20.64 12.63
CA SER A 97 6.25 -21.38 12.63
C SER A 97 6.07 -22.91 12.71
N LYS A 98 4.95 -23.38 13.27
CA LYS A 98 4.61 -24.80 13.39
C LYS A 98 3.81 -25.32 12.19
N SER A 99 3.21 -24.43 11.41
CA SER A 99 2.38 -24.79 10.25
C SER A 99 3.19 -25.54 9.20
N PRO A 100 2.67 -26.65 8.65
CA PRO A 100 3.31 -27.37 7.55
C PRO A 100 3.56 -26.52 6.30
N TYR A 101 2.77 -25.45 6.09
CA TYR A 101 2.91 -24.58 4.92
C TYR A 101 4.11 -23.63 5.05
N LEU A 102 4.42 -23.15 6.26
CA LEU A 102 5.41 -22.09 6.46
C LEU A 102 6.74 -22.57 7.05
N ARG A 103 6.78 -23.79 7.61
CA ARG A 103 7.98 -24.33 8.27
C ARG A 103 9.21 -24.35 7.36
N ASP A 104 9.02 -24.64 6.08
CA ASP A 104 10.11 -24.81 5.11
C ASP A 104 10.25 -23.60 4.15
N VAL A 105 9.51 -22.52 4.39
CA VAL A 105 9.49 -21.32 3.54
C VAL A 105 10.50 -20.30 4.03
N VAL A 106 11.20 -19.65 3.10
CA VAL A 106 12.12 -18.55 3.39
C VAL A 106 11.41 -17.21 3.16
N PHE A 107 11.37 -16.34 4.16
CA PHE A 107 10.90 -14.97 4.00
C PHE A 107 12.00 -14.09 3.41
N THR A 108 11.73 -13.51 2.23
CA THR A 108 12.69 -12.65 1.50
C THR A 108 12.34 -11.17 1.57
N SER A 109 11.09 -10.85 1.91
CA SER A 109 10.67 -9.46 2.09
C SER A 109 9.52 -9.31 3.09
N GLY A 110 9.43 -8.14 3.69
CA GLY A 110 8.56 -7.87 4.83
C GLY A 110 8.10 -6.44 4.92
N TYR A 111 6.90 -6.24 5.48
CA TYR A 111 6.36 -4.92 5.68
C TYR A 111 5.61 -4.82 7.01
N PHE A 112 6.00 -3.85 7.85
CA PHE A 112 5.28 -3.49 9.07
C PHE A 112 4.46 -2.23 8.79
N GLY A 113 3.14 -2.30 8.99
CA GLY A 113 2.27 -1.14 8.76
C GLY A 113 1.00 -1.19 9.59
N GLY A 114 0.03 -0.36 9.22
CA GLY A 114 -1.33 -0.40 9.78
C GLY A 114 -1.76 0.94 10.37
N GLY A 115 -1.56 1.09 11.67
CA GLY A 115 -1.53 2.41 12.30
C GLY A 115 -0.14 3.00 12.10
N THR A 116 0.64 3.01 13.17
CA THR A 116 2.03 3.45 13.16
C THR A 116 2.87 2.44 13.95
N PRO A 117 3.55 1.48 13.29
CA PRO A 117 4.37 0.47 13.97
C PRO A 117 5.39 1.03 14.98
N THR A 118 5.97 2.19 14.70
CA THR A 118 6.95 2.87 15.57
C THR A 118 6.32 3.55 16.79
N THR A 119 5.00 3.42 17.01
CA THR A 119 4.38 3.73 18.30
C THR A 119 4.83 2.77 19.38
N LEU A 120 5.23 1.55 19.01
CA LEU A 120 5.90 0.62 19.89
C LEU A 120 7.22 1.24 20.40
N ARG A 121 7.49 1.03 21.68
CA ARG A 121 8.74 1.46 22.31
C ARG A 121 9.91 0.65 21.74
N ALA A 122 11.12 1.17 21.85
CA ALA A 122 12.30 0.50 21.32
C ALA A 122 12.47 -0.93 21.88
N GLU A 123 12.20 -1.14 23.16
CA GLU A 123 12.23 -2.47 23.79
C GLU A 123 11.14 -3.42 23.26
N GLU A 124 9.96 -2.89 22.88
CA GLU A 124 8.87 -3.67 22.30
C GLU A 124 9.16 -4.06 20.85
N LEU A 125 9.79 -3.16 20.09
CA LEU A 125 10.29 -3.44 18.75
C LEU A 125 11.41 -4.48 18.77
N ASP A 126 12.39 -4.34 19.68
CA ASP A 126 13.51 -5.28 19.82
C ASP A 126 13.01 -6.69 20.15
N ASP A 127 12.04 -6.76 21.06
CA ASP A 127 11.40 -7.99 21.49
C ASP A 127 10.58 -8.65 20.35
N LEU A 128 9.77 -7.89 19.62
CA LEU A 128 8.96 -8.43 18.52
C LEU A 128 9.82 -8.89 17.33
N LEU A 129 10.73 -8.03 16.85
CA LEU A 129 11.59 -8.32 15.71
C LEU A 129 12.53 -9.49 16.01
N GLY A 130 13.15 -9.49 17.19
CA GLY A 130 13.99 -10.59 17.64
C GLY A 130 13.21 -11.90 17.75
N TYR A 131 11.97 -11.86 18.27
CA TYR A 131 11.12 -13.04 18.35
C TYR A 131 10.76 -13.58 16.96
N MET A 132 10.43 -12.72 16.00
CA MET A 132 10.19 -13.12 14.61
C MET A 132 11.42 -13.82 14.01
N LYS A 133 12.61 -13.19 14.09
CA LYS A 133 13.88 -13.74 13.59
C LYS A 133 14.23 -15.10 14.21
N GLN A 134 13.83 -15.36 15.46
CA GLN A 134 14.04 -16.65 16.13
C GLN A 134 13.06 -17.75 15.70
N ARG A 135 11.87 -17.40 15.22
CA ARG A 135 10.77 -18.36 14.98
C ARG A 135 10.47 -18.60 13.51
N MET A 136 10.85 -17.67 12.64
CA MET A 136 10.61 -17.76 11.20
C MET A 136 11.94 -17.77 10.45
N ASN A 137 11.94 -18.36 9.27
CA ASN A 137 13.14 -18.50 8.45
C ASN A 137 13.25 -17.33 7.47
N PHE A 138 14.28 -16.49 7.60
CA PHE A 138 14.51 -15.34 6.74
C PHE A 138 15.75 -15.55 5.90
N SER A 139 15.78 -14.99 4.69
CA SER A 139 17.02 -14.86 3.96
C SER A 139 17.94 -13.83 4.62
N ASP A 140 19.25 -13.97 4.41
CA ASP A 140 20.25 -13.04 4.95
C ASP A 140 20.07 -11.62 4.41
N ASP A 141 19.55 -11.51 3.18
CA ASP A 141 19.27 -10.28 2.45
C ASP A 141 17.80 -9.82 2.54
N CYS A 142 17.02 -10.38 3.47
CA CYS A 142 15.59 -10.12 3.56
C CYS A 142 15.28 -8.61 3.69
N SER A 143 14.52 -8.07 2.74
CA SER A 143 14.16 -6.65 2.69
C SER A 143 12.97 -6.34 3.60
N ILE A 144 13.18 -5.56 4.68
CA ILE A 144 12.14 -5.23 5.65
C ILE A 144 11.84 -3.74 5.64
N THR A 145 10.58 -3.40 5.38
CA THR A 145 10.05 -2.03 5.49
C THR A 145 9.26 -1.84 6.78
N ILE A 146 9.34 -0.65 7.38
CA ILE A 146 8.45 -0.22 8.47
C ILE A 146 7.83 1.15 8.20
N GLU A 147 6.53 1.29 8.46
CA GLU A 147 5.83 2.59 8.48
C GLU A 147 6.10 3.35 9.79
N SER A 148 6.17 4.68 9.69
CA SER A 148 6.40 5.57 10.83
C SER A 148 5.76 6.96 10.63
N THR A 149 5.74 7.76 11.68
CA THR A 149 5.46 9.21 11.65
C THR A 149 6.61 9.94 12.34
N PRO A 150 6.90 11.22 12.03
CA PRO A 150 8.12 11.85 12.52
C PRO A 150 8.28 11.88 14.06
N VAL A 151 7.23 12.17 14.83
CA VAL A 151 7.30 12.16 16.31
C VAL A 151 7.63 10.78 16.91
N ASP A 152 7.38 9.69 16.18
CA ASP A 152 7.58 8.33 16.68
C ASP A 152 8.97 7.77 16.35
N VAL A 153 9.88 8.59 15.83
CA VAL A 153 11.26 8.19 15.51
C VAL A 153 12.26 8.88 16.44
N ASP A 154 13.13 8.08 17.06
CA ASP A 154 14.29 8.52 17.81
C ASP A 154 15.49 7.61 17.51
N GLN A 155 16.67 7.97 18.02
CA GLN A 155 17.90 7.21 17.79
C GLN A 155 17.80 5.78 18.33
N GLN A 156 17.18 5.58 19.50
CA GLN A 156 17.09 4.25 20.13
C GLN A 156 16.26 3.29 19.27
N LYS A 157 15.14 3.77 18.70
CA LYS A 157 14.33 3.00 17.76
C LYS A 157 15.10 2.71 16.47
N LEU A 158 15.82 3.68 15.91
CA LEU A 158 16.62 3.47 14.71
C LEU A 158 17.68 2.39 14.93
N ASP A 159 18.38 2.41 16.06
CA ASP A 159 19.39 1.41 16.40
C ASP A 159 18.78 0.00 16.48
N VAL A 160 17.61 -0.13 17.10
CA VAL A 160 16.87 -1.41 17.19
C VAL A 160 16.41 -1.88 15.81
N LEU A 161 15.86 -1.00 14.98
CA LEU A 161 15.39 -1.33 13.64
C LEU A 161 16.56 -1.85 12.77
N LEU A 162 17.68 -1.14 12.75
CA LEU A 162 18.88 -1.53 12.01
C LEU A 162 19.48 -2.83 12.53
N LYS A 163 19.54 -3.02 13.86
CA LYS A 163 20.00 -4.28 14.50
C LYS A 163 19.24 -5.50 14.00
N HIS A 164 17.95 -5.37 13.66
CA HIS A 164 17.11 -6.47 13.17
C HIS A 164 16.97 -6.53 11.65
N GLY A 165 17.76 -5.73 10.91
CA GLY A 165 17.81 -5.75 9.46
C GLY A 165 16.66 -5.01 8.78
N VAL A 166 16.04 -4.04 9.45
CA VAL A 166 15.12 -3.12 8.79
C VAL A 166 15.92 -2.16 7.92
N SER A 167 15.70 -2.23 6.61
CA SER A 167 16.45 -1.49 5.60
C SER A 167 15.66 -0.35 4.95
N ARG A 168 14.33 -0.33 5.14
CA ARG A 168 13.46 0.71 4.59
C ARG A 168 12.48 1.28 5.63
N MET A 169 12.31 2.59 5.62
CA MET A 169 11.27 3.28 6.39
C MET A 169 10.33 4.06 5.47
N SER A 170 9.02 3.96 5.67
CA SER A 170 8.01 4.84 5.07
C SER A 170 7.55 5.84 6.12
N LEU A 171 7.85 7.12 5.92
CA LEU A 171 7.58 8.18 6.89
C LEU A 171 6.40 9.03 6.42
N GLY A 172 5.32 8.99 7.19
CA GLY A 172 4.11 9.75 6.88
C GLY A 172 4.25 11.26 7.13
N VAL A 173 4.76 12.02 6.16
CA VAL A 173 4.92 13.49 6.26
C VAL A 173 3.65 14.23 5.81
N GLN A 174 3.03 13.78 4.74
CA GLN A 174 1.87 14.34 4.04
C GLN A 174 2.13 15.71 3.38
N THR A 175 2.68 16.65 4.14
CA THR A 175 3.07 18.02 3.74
C THR A 175 4.01 18.62 4.79
N PHE A 176 4.83 19.59 4.38
CA PHE A 176 5.67 20.38 5.28
C PHE A 176 4.95 21.65 5.79
N HIS A 177 3.70 21.88 5.37
CA HIS A 177 2.93 23.07 5.76
C HIS A 177 2.11 22.84 7.03
N ASP A 178 2.56 23.44 8.13
CA ASP A 178 1.92 23.34 9.45
C ASP A 178 0.41 23.67 9.48
N PRO A 179 -0.11 24.68 8.75
CA PRO A 179 -1.55 24.91 8.68
C PRO A 179 -2.33 23.71 8.13
N ILE A 180 -1.81 23.07 7.08
CA ILE A 180 -2.46 21.90 6.48
C ILE A 180 -2.39 20.72 7.44
N LEU A 181 -1.24 20.49 8.10
CA LEU A 181 -1.11 19.44 9.13
C LEU A 181 -2.15 19.58 10.25
N ARG A 182 -2.52 20.82 10.63
CA ARG A 182 -3.61 21.05 11.58
C ARG A 182 -4.96 20.57 11.07
N TYR A 183 -5.32 20.88 9.82
CA TYR A 183 -6.58 20.43 9.21
C TYR A 183 -6.68 18.91 9.07
N LEU A 184 -5.54 18.23 8.89
CA LEU A 184 -5.46 16.76 8.86
C LEU A 184 -5.52 16.11 10.25
N GLY A 185 -5.55 16.90 11.32
CA GLY A 185 -5.42 16.41 12.69
C GLY A 185 -4.06 15.79 12.97
N ARG A 186 -2.99 16.33 12.37
CA ARG A 186 -1.59 15.88 12.54
C ARG A 186 -0.70 16.89 13.27
N ALA A 187 -1.29 17.96 13.82
CA ALA A 187 -0.56 19.04 14.49
C ALA A 187 0.35 18.62 15.65
N ARG A 188 0.09 17.47 16.29
CA ARG A 188 0.92 16.92 17.37
C ARG A 188 1.83 15.78 16.89
N ALA A 189 1.66 15.34 15.65
CA ALA A 189 2.49 14.31 15.03
C ALA A 189 3.78 14.91 14.47
N HIS A 190 3.73 16.14 13.91
CA HIS A 190 4.91 16.88 13.46
C HIS A 190 4.58 18.30 12.99
N THR A 191 5.63 19.11 12.83
CA THR A 191 5.68 20.30 11.98
C THR A 191 6.57 20.02 10.76
N GLY A 192 6.58 20.90 9.77
CA GLY A 192 7.54 20.81 8.65
C GLY A 192 9.00 20.79 9.13
N GLU A 193 9.32 21.60 10.14
CA GLU A 193 10.66 21.64 10.75
C GLU A 193 11.00 20.32 11.44
N SER A 194 10.10 19.77 12.27
CA SER A 194 10.38 18.52 12.99
C SER A 194 10.44 17.32 12.04
N ALA A 195 9.63 17.32 10.97
CA ALA A 195 9.71 16.33 9.91
C ALA A 195 11.08 16.36 9.21
N THR A 196 11.54 17.55 8.83
CA THR A 196 12.87 17.77 8.22
C THR A 196 13.99 17.23 9.13
N ARG A 197 13.98 17.60 10.41
CA ARG A 197 14.97 17.12 11.39
C ARG A 197 14.95 15.59 11.53
N THR A 198 13.78 14.98 11.47
CA THR A 198 13.62 13.52 11.57
C THR A 198 14.15 12.82 10.32
N ILE A 199 13.88 13.37 9.14
CA ILE A 199 14.41 12.88 7.87
C ILE A 199 15.95 12.87 7.89
N GLU A 200 16.56 13.97 8.33
CA GLU A 200 18.01 14.04 8.48
C GLU A 200 18.57 13.07 9.52
N LEU A 201 17.84 12.83 10.62
CA LEU A 201 18.22 11.84 11.63
C LEU A 201 18.25 10.43 11.02
N ILE A 202 17.21 10.06 10.28
CA ILE A 202 17.12 8.75 9.62
C ILE A 202 18.20 8.61 8.55
N ALA A 203 18.43 9.64 7.73
CA ALA A 203 19.46 9.60 6.70
C ALA A 203 20.87 9.38 7.27
N ARG A 204 21.14 9.85 8.49
CA ARG A 204 22.42 9.64 9.19
C ARG A 204 22.51 8.32 9.97
N SER A 205 21.42 7.57 10.12
CA SER A 205 21.42 6.34 10.93
C SER A 205 22.02 5.14 10.22
N GLY A 206 22.10 5.17 8.88
CA GLY A 206 22.47 4.01 8.06
C GLY A 206 21.26 3.28 7.46
N MET A 207 20.05 3.84 7.59
CA MET A 207 18.88 3.37 6.85
C MET A 207 19.11 3.48 5.34
N GLU A 208 18.96 2.38 4.61
CA GLU A 208 19.28 2.32 3.18
C GLU A 208 18.25 3.06 2.33
N ASN A 209 16.97 2.97 2.71
CA ASN A 209 15.86 3.62 2.03
C ASN A 209 14.96 4.38 2.99
N LEU A 210 14.89 5.70 2.81
CA LEU A 210 13.86 6.54 3.41
C LEU A 210 12.85 6.93 2.33
N CYS A 211 11.63 6.42 2.48
CA CYS A 211 10.46 6.85 1.74
C CYS A 211 9.68 7.88 2.55
N ILE A 212 9.18 8.93 1.91
CA ILE A 212 8.21 9.83 2.55
C ILE A 212 6.87 9.81 1.83
N ASP A 213 5.78 9.73 2.59
CA ASP A 213 4.43 9.74 2.05
C ASP A 213 3.91 11.17 1.99
N TYR A 214 3.53 11.63 0.80
CA TYR A 214 2.90 12.91 0.52
C TYR A 214 1.43 12.74 0.16
N MET A 215 0.66 13.81 0.34
CA MET A 215 -0.72 13.86 -0.11
C MET A 215 -1.00 15.09 -0.98
N ILE A 216 -1.87 14.90 -1.96
CA ILE A 216 -2.35 15.93 -2.88
C ILE A 216 -3.87 16.03 -2.79
N GLY A 217 -4.44 17.23 -2.98
CA GLY A 217 -5.88 17.45 -2.86
C GLY A 217 -6.37 17.74 -1.44
N MET A 218 -5.48 18.15 -0.54
CA MET A 218 -5.77 18.38 0.89
C MET A 218 -6.49 19.72 1.16
N PRO A 219 -7.20 19.85 2.31
CA PRO A 219 -7.85 21.10 2.67
C PRO A 219 -6.86 22.27 2.78
N GLY A 220 -7.14 23.37 2.09
CA GLY A 220 -6.29 24.56 2.07
C GLY A 220 -4.99 24.43 1.26
N GLN A 221 -4.77 23.32 0.54
CA GLN A 221 -3.61 23.15 -0.34
C GLN A 221 -3.77 23.97 -1.63
N THR A 222 -2.71 24.68 -2.02
CA THR A 222 -2.64 25.46 -3.27
C THR A 222 -1.45 25.02 -4.13
N HIS A 223 -1.41 25.47 -5.39
CA HIS A 223 -0.30 25.18 -6.31
C HIS A 223 1.04 25.67 -5.77
N GLU A 224 1.03 26.85 -5.14
CA GLU A 224 2.23 27.46 -4.56
C GLU A 224 2.76 26.63 -3.39
N LEU A 225 1.88 26.20 -2.49
CA LEU A 225 2.23 25.36 -1.34
C LEU A 225 2.73 23.98 -1.79
N TRP A 226 2.06 23.38 -2.78
CA TRP A 226 2.50 22.12 -3.38
C TRP A 226 3.88 22.25 -4.04
N GLY A 227 4.12 23.33 -4.78
CA GLY A 227 5.44 23.60 -5.36
C GLY A 227 6.53 23.82 -4.30
N GLN A 228 6.20 24.42 -3.16
CA GLN A 228 7.12 24.54 -2.01
C GLN A 228 7.41 23.17 -1.38
N ASP A 229 6.38 22.34 -1.18
CA ASP A 229 6.54 20.97 -0.67
C ASP A 229 7.48 20.14 -1.56
N LEU A 230 7.32 20.21 -2.88
CA LEU A 230 8.17 19.49 -3.83
C LEU A 230 9.62 19.98 -3.83
N ARG A 231 9.86 21.30 -3.70
CA ARG A 231 11.23 21.82 -3.56
C ARG A 231 11.88 21.31 -2.27
N THR A 232 11.17 21.37 -1.15
CA THR A 232 11.64 20.81 0.12
C THR A 232 11.98 19.33 -0.01
N LEU A 233 11.11 18.51 -0.62
CA LEU A 233 11.38 17.09 -0.89
C LEU A 233 12.70 16.88 -1.63
N MET A 234 12.91 17.64 -2.70
CA MET A 234 14.08 17.48 -3.58
C MET A 234 15.39 17.95 -2.92
N ASP A 235 15.30 18.84 -1.93
CA ASP A 235 16.46 19.30 -1.15
C ASP A 235 16.80 18.37 0.03
N LEU A 236 15.92 17.44 0.38
CA LEU A 236 16.10 16.53 1.51
C LEU A 236 16.77 15.20 1.11
N PRO A 237 17.51 14.55 2.04
CA PRO A 237 18.19 13.29 1.78
C PRO A 237 17.22 12.09 1.85
N VAL A 238 16.21 12.09 0.99
CA VAL A 238 15.20 11.04 0.87
C VAL A 238 15.47 10.17 -0.35
N THR A 239 15.24 8.88 -0.19
CA THR A 239 15.51 7.89 -1.24
C THR A 239 14.35 7.76 -2.22
N SER A 240 13.15 7.80 -1.67
CA SER A 240 11.90 7.65 -2.42
C SER A 240 10.78 8.47 -1.79
N PHE A 241 9.68 8.60 -2.51
CA PHE A 241 8.45 9.15 -1.96
C PHE A 241 7.24 8.59 -2.68
N SER A 242 6.13 8.58 -1.96
CA SER A 242 4.83 8.11 -2.43
C SER A 242 3.84 9.28 -2.40
N VAL A 243 3.02 9.46 -3.43
CA VAL A 243 2.03 10.55 -3.49
C VAL A 243 0.62 10.01 -3.59
N TYR A 244 -0.19 10.29 -2.57
CA TYR A 244 -1.56 9.81 -2.48
C TYR A 244 -2.57 10.94 -2.70
N ASN A 245 -3.67 10.62 -3.39
CA ASN A 245 -4.81 11.54 -3.47
C ASN A 245 -5.55 11.57 -2.13
N TYR A 246 -5.86 12.77 -1.65
CA TYR A 246 -6.58 12.98 -0.41
C TYR A 246 -8.08 12.79 -0.61
N ALA A 247 -8.60 11.69 -0.07
CA ALA A 247 -10.04 11.40 -0.03
C ALA A 247 -10.66 11.90 1.28
N VAL A 248 -11.80 12.59 1.19
CA VAL A 248 -12.62 12.93 2.37
C VAL A 248 -13.69 11.87 2.52
N LEU A 249 -13.55 11.05 3.55
CA LEU A 249 -14.51 10.00 3.85
C LEU A 249 -15.77 10.61 4.46
N PRO A 250 -16.97 10.32 3.97
CA PRO A 250 -18.21 10.77 4.59
C PRO A 250 -18.29 10.34 6.06
N GLY A 251 -18.78 11.23 6.92
CA GLY A 251 -18.90 10.97 8.36
C GLY A 251 -17.58 11.08 9.15
N SER A 252 -16.45 11.30 8.49
CA SER A 252 -15.18 11.61 9.17
C SER A 252 -15.20 13.00 9.83
N GLU A 253 -14.29 13.23 10.78
CA GLU A 253 -14.17 14.52 11.47
C GLU A 253 -13.93 15.67 10.48
N VAL A 254 -13.06 15.44 9.48
CA VAL A 254 -12.77 16.45 8.44
C VAL A 254 -13.98 16.72 7.54
N PHE A 255 -14.82 15.72 7.28
CA PHE A 255 -16.03 15.90 6.48
C PHE A 255 -16.97 16.91 7.13
N PHE A 256 -17.20 16.79 8.44
CA PHE A 256 -18.02 17.75 9.19
C PHE A 256 -17.33 19.12 9.34
N ALA A 257 -16.00 19.15 9.50
CA ALA A 257 -15.24 20.39 9.56
C ALA A 257 -15.28 21.19 8.25
N LEU A 258 -15.28 20.51 7.10
CA LEU A 258 -15.47 21.13 5.78
C LEU A 258 -16.89 21.68 5.62
N GLN A 259 -17.92 20.90 6.00
CA GLN A 259 -19.32 21.34 5.89
C GLN A 259 -19.64 22.57 6.76
N SER A 260 -19.06 22.63 7.95
CA SER A 260 -19.23 23.76 8.88
C SER A 260 -18.36 24.97 8.54
N GLY A 261 -17.41 24.84 7.62
CA GLY A 261 -16.43 25.89 7.29
C GLY A 261 -15.32 26.07 8.33
N ALA A 262 -15.20 25.17 9.31
CA ALA A 262 -14.11 25.16 10.29
C ALA A 262 -12.75 24.81 9.67
N THR A 263 -12.75 24.16 8.51
CA THR A 263 -11.58 23.82 7.70
C THR A 263 -11.76 24.39 6.29
N PRO A 264 -10.72 24.96 5.65
CA PRO A 264 -10.82 25.50 4.30
C PRO A 264 -11.20 24.41 3.29
N PRO A 265 -11.79 24.76 2.13
CA PRO A 265 -12.08 23.80 1.09
C PRO A 265 -10.80 23.13 0.60
N CYS A 266 -10.96 21.91 0.09
CA CYS A 266 -9.90 21.28 -0.69
C CYS A 266 -9.84 21.89 -2.09
N PRO A 267 -8.70 21.80 -2.81
CA PRO A 267 -8.62 22.24 -4.20
C PRO A 267 -9.60 21.47 -5.09
N SER A 268 -9.94 22.07 -6.24
CA SER A 268 -10.79 21.42 -7.24
C SER A 268 -10.09 20.18 -7.84
N THR A 269 -10.84 19.30 -8.50
CA THR A 269 -10.27 18.15 -9.23
C THR A 269 -9.29 18.63 -10.31
N GLN A 270 -9.65 19.69 -11.02
CA GLN A 270 -8.79 20.30 -12.02
C GLN A 270 -7.46 20.79 -11.41
N ASP A 271 -7.52 21.50 -10.28
CA ASP A 271 -6.32 21.98 -9.58
C ASP A 271 -5.45 20.82 -9.09
N ALA A 272 -6.04 19.80 -8.47
CA ALA A 272 -5.30 18.63 -8.00
C ALA A 272 -4.61 17.88 -9.15
N ASP A 273 -5.25 17.81 -10.31
CA ASP A 273 -4.65 17.22 -11.51
C ASP A 273 -3.54 18.06 -12.12
N GLU A 274 -3.70 19.37 -12.15
CA GLU A 274 -2.65 20.31 -12.55
C GLU A 274 -1.44 20.22 -11.60
N MET A 275 -1.67 20.15 -10.28
CA MET A 275 -0.63 19.92 -9.28
C MET A 275 0.09 18.57 -9.50
N TYR A 276 -0.64 17.50 -9.83
CA TYR A 276 -0.05 16.19 -10.13
C TYR A 276 0.80 16.23 -11.42
N ARG A 277 0.33 16.89 -12.49
CA ARG A 277 1.10 17.07 -13.73
C ARG A 277 2.36 17.91 -13.49
N TYR A 278 2.26 18.96 -12.69
CA TYR A 278 3.40 19.79 -12.29
C TYR A 278 4.45 18.95 -11.55
N MET A 279 4.03 18.12 -10.60
CA MET A 279 4.91 17.19 -9.89
C MET A 279 5.65 16.29 -10.87
N HIS A 280 4.93 15.55 -11.72
CA HIS A 280 5.55 14.64 -12.70
C HIS A 280 6.59 15.35 -13.55
N THR A 281 6.23 16.49 -14.15
CA THR A 281 7.13 17.26 -15.02
C THR A 281 8.42 17.66 -14.27
N THR A 282 8.27 18.17 -13.05
CA THR A 282 9.40 18.59 -12.20
C THR A 282 10.35 17.42 -11.88
N LEU A 283 9.78 16.27 -11.51
CA LEU A 283 10.55 15.07 -11.17
C LEU A 283 11.29 14.50 -12.39
N MET A 284 10.64 14.53 -13.56
CA MET A 284 11.20 14.00 -14.79
C MET A 284 12.38 14.83 -15.27
N ASP A 285 12.25 16.16 -15.19
CA ASP A 285 13.33 17.08 -15.52
C ASP A 285 14.53 16.90 -14.57
N ALA A 286 14.27 16.55 -13.32
CA ALA A 286 15.27 16.24 -12.32
C ALA A 286 15.84 14.80 -12.40
N GLY A 287 15.29 13.94 -13.26
CA GLY A 287 15.79 12.57 -13.49
C GLY A 287 15.38 11.55 -12.43
N TYR A 288 14.33 11.81 -11.65
CA TYR A 288 13.73 10.83 -10.74
C TYR A 288 13.19 9.63 -11.52
N LEU A 289 13.16 8.48 -10.86
CA LEU A 289 12.70 7.21 -11.43
C LEU A 289 11.32 6.84 -10.88
N ALA A 290 10.46 6.19 -11.66
CA ALA A 290 9.18 5.69 -11.15
C ALA A 290 9.28 4.22 -10.84
N LEU A 291 8.69 3.84 -9.71
CA LEU A 291 8.38 2.47 -9.37
C LEU A 291 6.96 2.12 -9.77
N THR A 292 6.05 3.04 -9.52
CA THR A 292 4.62 2.93 -9.82
C THR A 292 4.14 4.30 -10.31
N TYR A 293 2.84 4.43 -10.57
CA TYR A 293 2.23 5.71 -10.90
C TYR A 293 2.25 6.74 -9.76
N ASN A 294 2.49 6.30 -8.52
CA ASN A 294 2.45 7.12 -7.31
C ASN A 294 3.74 7.03 -6.47
N ASP A 295 4.67 6.13 -6.78
CA ASP A 295 5.92 5.91 -6.06
C ASP A 295 7.12 6.25 -6.95
N PHE A 296 8.02 7.09 -6.45
CA PHE A 296 9.19 7.58 -7.17
C PHE A 296 10.45 7.41 -6.34
N LEU A 297 11.58 7.12 -6.98
CA LEU A 297 12.91 7.20 -6.38
C LEU A 297 13.65 8.41 -6.93
N GLU A 298 14.62 8.88 -6.15
CA GLU A 298 15.63 9.81 -6.64
C GLU A 298 16.39 9.25 -7.87
N PRO A 299 17.18 10.10 -8.56
CA PRO A 299 17.99 9.65 -9.69
C PRO A 299 18.89 8.46 -9.37
N MET A 300 19.03 7.54 -10.34
CA MET A 300 19.78 6.30 -10.19
C MET A 300 21.19 6.51 -9.59
N ARG A 301 21.43 5.92 -8.43
CA ARG A 301 22.72 5.95 -7.74
C ARG A 301 23.71 4.90 -8.31
N PRO A 302 25.03 5.18 -8.34
CA PRO A 302 26.03 4.21 -8.78
C PRO A 302 26.02 2.91 -7.98
N GLU A 303 25.77 3.00 -6.66
CA GLU A 303 25.76 1.85 -5.76
C GLU A 303 24.62 0.88 -6.13
N TRP A 304 23.45 1.42 -6.47
CA TRP A 304 22.30 0.61 -6.89
C TRP A 304 22.56 -0.11 -8.20
N ARG A 305 23.21 0.55 -9.16
CA ARG A 305 23.64 -0.11 -10.41
C ARG A 305 24.64 -1.23 -10.14
N ALA A 306 25.58 -1.02 -9.21
CA ALA A 306 26.54 -2.03 -8.82
C ALA A 306 25.87 -3.23 -8.13
N GLU A 307 24.76 -3.00 -7.42
CA GLU A 307 23.89 -4.04 -6.86
C GLU A 307 22.94 -4.68 -7.89
N GLY A 308 22.96 -4.23 -9.15
CA GLY A 308 22.20 -4.82 -10.25
C GLY A 308 20.87 -4.13 -10.58
N ALA A 309 20.57 -2.97 -9.96
CA ALA A 309 19.36 -2.21 -10.29
C ALA A 309 19.39 -1.73 -11.76
N THR A 310 18.28 -1.97 -12.46
CA THR A 310 18.13 -1.60 -13.87
C THR A 310 16.92 -0.70 -14.10
N THR A 311 16.94 0.04 -15.21
CA THR A 311 15.82 0.89 -15.63
C THR A 311 15.30 0.48 -16.99
N TYR A 312 14.09 0.93 -17.31
CA TYR A 312 13.47 0.80 -18.62
C TYR A 312 12.94 2.15 -19.10
N PRO A 313 12.93 2.40 -20.43
CA PRO A 313 12.35 3.62 -20.97
C PRO A 313 10.82 3.55 -20.92
N VAL A 314 10.17 4.64 -20.51
CA VAL A 314 8.70 4.73 -20.36
C VAL A 314 8.03 5.56 -21.48
N LEU A 315 8.80 6.11 -22.42
CA LEU A 315 8.29 6.90 -23.55
C LEU A 315 8.64 6.26 -24.89
N LEU A 316 7.70 6.34 -25.83
CA LEU A 316 7.79 5.69 -27.14
C LEU A 316 7.58 6.66 -28.31
N ASP A 317 7.48 7.97 -28.07
CA ASP A 317 7.25 8.99 -29.10
C ASP A 317 8.53 9.75 -29.56
N GLY A 318 9.71 9.33 -29.08
CA GLY A 318 11.00 9.91 -29.48
C GLY A 318 11.42 11.18 -28.73
N SER A 319 10.65 11.65 -27.75
CA SER A 319 11.09 12.63 -26.75
C SER A 319 12.10 12.00 -25.75
N LYS A 320 12.80 12.81 -24.94
CA LYS A 320 13.80 12.32 -23.96
C LYS A 320 13.15 11.24 -23.07
N PRO A 321 13.58 9.97 -23.15
CA PRO A 321 12.82 8.88 -22.55
C PRO A 321 12.85 8.95 -21.02
N TYR A 322 11.66 9.04 -20.43
CA TYR A 322 11.47 8.84 -19.00
C TYR A 322 11.95 7.45 -18.56
N GLN A 323 12.44 7.30 -17.33
CA GLN A 323 13.02 6.05 -16.83
C GLN A 323 12.17 5.48 -15.69
N GLY A 324 11.64 4.28 -15.89
CA GLY A 324 11.07 3.46 -14.82
C GLY A 324 12.15 2.56 -14.21
N MET A 325 12.03 2.24 -12.93
CA MET A 325 12.90 1.30 -12.23
C MET A 325 12.34 -0.13 -12.35
N GLU A 326 13.18 -1.09 -12.74
CA GLU A 326 12.81 -2.52 -12.75
C GLU A 326 12.74 -3.04 -11.31
N THR A 327 11.51 -3.22 -10.81
CA THR A 327 11.22 -3.53 -9.39
C THR A 327 11.77 -4.87 -8.90
N ASP A 328 12.08 -5.82 -9.80
CA ASP A 328 12.63 -7.14 -9.51
C ASP A 328 14.15 -7.21 -9.56
N THR A 329 14.83 -6.09 -9.82
CA THR A 329 16.30 -6.01 -9.90
C THR A 329 16.92 -5.30 -8.70
N PHE A 330 16.11 -4.92 -7.72
CA PHE A 330 16.57 -4.14 -6.59
C PHE A 330 15.85 -4.50 -5.30
N ARG A 331 16.63 -4.91 -4.28
CA ARG A 331 16.10 -5.45 -3.02
C ARG A 331 15.18 -4.50 -2.25
N LEU A 332 15.37 -3.19 -2.40
CA LEU A 332 14.53 -2.20 -1.72
C LEU A 332 13.09 -2.19 -2.24
N THR A 333 12.80 -2.86 -3.35
CA THR A 333 11.47 -2.95 -3.96
C THR A 333 10.94 -4.39 -3.99
N ASP A 334 11.63 -5.33 -3.34
CA ASP A 334 11.29 -6.75 -3.33
C ASP A 334 9.86 -6.99 -2.88
N HIS A 335 9.41 -6.33 -1.80
CA HIS A 335 8.04 -6.52 -1.32
C HIS A 335 6.99 -6.20 -2.40
N LEU A 336 7.14 -5.07 -3.11
CA LEU A 336 6.24 -4.70 -4.20
C LEU A 336 6.37 -5.67 -5.38
N SER A 337 7.60 -6.02 -5.76
CA SER A 337 7.87 -6.96 -6.84
C SER A 337 7.26 -8.33 -6.58
N GLN A 338 7.38 -8.84 -5.36
CA GLN A 338 6.82 -10.13 -4.95
C GLN A 338 5.29 -10.07 -4.92
N VAL A 339 4.70 -9.13 -4.20
CA VAL A 339 3.24 -9.12 -3.95
C VAL A 339 2.46 -8.69 -5.19
N TRP A 340 2.95 -7.70 -5.95
CA TRP A 340 2.27 -7.15 -7.12
C TRP A 340 2.81 -7.72 -8.44
N GLY A 341 4.12 -7.68 -8.64
CA GLY A 341 4.74 -8.09 -9.92
C GLY A 341 4.67 -9.60 -10.18
N ARG A 342 4.94 -10.41 -9.17
CA ARG A 342 4.95 -11.88 -9.26
C ARG A 342 3.66 -12.52 -8.77
N CYS A 343 2.70 -11.73 -8.28
CA CYS A 343 1.49 -12.23 -7.63
C CYS A 343 1.83 -13.28 -6.55
N GLY A 344 2.91 -13.03 -5.83
CA GLY A 344 3.48 -13.94 -4.86
C GLY A 344 2.63 -14.04 -3.61
N ASP A 345 2.88 -15.11 -2.88
CA ASP A 345 2.29 -15.33 -1.58
C ASP A 345 2.80 -14.28 -0.57
N MET A 346 1.94 -13.91 0.36
CA MET A 346 2.23 -13.02 1.47
C MET A 346 1.43 -13.45 2.70
N VAL A 347 2.17 -13.77 3.77
CA VAL A 347 1.58 -14.07 5.07
C VAL A 347 1.28 -12.79 5.81
N ALA A 348 0.03 -12.58 6.18
CA ALA A 348 -0.42 -11.46 6.99
C ALA A 348 -0.63 -11.87 8.45
N ILE A 349 -0.07 -11.09 9.35
CA ILE A 349 -0.07 -11.31 10.81
C ILE A 349 -0.68 -10.07 11.47
N GLY A 350 -1.55 -10.27 12.45
CA GLY A 350 -2.20 -9.19 13.20
C GLY A 350 -3.68 -8.99 12.90
N SER A 351 -4.33 -8.20 13.76
CA SER A 351 -5.77 -7.91 13.72
C SER A 351 -6.14 -7.14 12.45
N GLY A 352 -7.08 -7.66 11.67
CA GLY A 352 -7.51 -7.03 10.42
C GLY A 352 -6.47 -7.03 9.29
N ALA A 353 -5.40 -7.81 9.43
CA ALA A 353 -4.39 -7.96 8.39
C ALA A 353 -4.93 -8.79 7.21
N TYR A 354 -4.61 -8.36 5.98
CA TYR A 354 -4.95 -9.06 4.75
C TYR A 354 -3.73 -9.76 4.17
N GLY A 355 -3.90 -11.03 3.81
CA GLY A 355 -2.88 -11.83 3.16
C GLY A 355 -3.37 -12.46 1.87
N TYR A 356 -2.42 -13.02 1.13
CA TYR A 356 -2.71 -13.86 -0.03
C TYR A 356 -1.79 -15.07 0.05
N LEU A 357 -2.33 -16.24 0.34
CA LEU A 357 -1.55 -17.44 0.56
C LEU A 357 -2.31 -18.62 -0.01
N ASN A 358 -1.60 -19.52 -0.70
CA ASN A 358 -2.21 -20.77 -1.17
C ASN A 358 -3.48 -20.53 -2.02
N ASN A 359 -3.40 -19.55 -2.92
CA ASN A 359 -4.52 -19.08 -3.76
C ASN A 359 -5.74 -18.53 -3.01
N HIS A 360 -5.60 -18.23 -1.71
CA HIS A 360 -6.64 -17.60 -0.93
C HIS A 360 -6.23 -16.18 -0.58
N MET A 361 -7.08 -15.22 -0.95
CA MET A 361 -7.11 -13.97 -0.22
C MET A 361 -7.76 -14.24 1.14
N TYR A 362 -7.19 -13.72 2.21
CA TYR A 362 -7.76 -13.90 3.54
C TYR A 362 -7.60 -12.67 4.41
N LEU A 363 -8.48 -12.56 5.41
CA LEU A 363 -8.52 -11.52 6.40
C LEU A 363 -8.53 -12.13 7.80
N ASN A 364 -7.63 -11.63 8.64
CA ASN A 364 -7.63 -11.91 10.06
C ASN A 364 -8.73 -11.12 10.78
N GLN A 365 -9.23 -11.68 11.90
CA GLN A 365 -10.21 -11.07 12.79
C GLN A 365 -9.92 -9.57 13.01
N PRO A 366 -10.78 -8.65 12.52
CA PRO A 366 -10.52 -7.22 12.62
C PRO A 366 -10.80 -6.63 14.00
N ASP A 367 -11.68 -7.25 14.80
CA ASP A 367 -11.86 -6.84 16.21
C ASP A 367 -10.65 -7.27 17.04
N ILE A 368 -9.96 -6.28 17.61
CA ILE A 368 -8.69 -6.51 18.28
C ILE A 368 -8.81 -7.41 19.52
N ASN A 369 -9.93 -7.36 20.26
CA ASN A 369 -10.11 -8.20 21.44
C ASN A 369 -10.40 -9.64 21.04
N ALA A 370 -11.29 -9.87 20.07
CA ALA A 370 -11.56 -11.18 19.51
C ALA A 370 -10.31 -11.80 18.86
N TYR A 371 -9.49 -10.99 18.18
CA TYR A 371 -8.18 -11.40 17.66
C TYR A 371 -7.25 -11.88 18.79
N ILE A 372 -7.11 -11.07 19.85
CA ILE A 372 -6.28 -11.40 21.03
C ILE A 372 -6.74 -12.71 21.67
N ASP A 373 -8.05 -12.86 21.88
CA ASP A 373 -8.62 -14.05 22.53
C ASP A 373 -8.45 -15.30 21.65
N THR A 374 -8.60 -15.16 20.33
CA THR A 374 -8.40 -16.24 19.37
C THR A 374 -6.95 -16.75 19.36
N CYS A 375 -5.99 -15.83 19.27
CA CYS A 375 -4.57 -16.20 19.25
C CYS A 375 -4.12 -16.80 20.59
N ASN A 376 -4.56 -16.23 21.72
CA ASN A 376 -4.25 -16.75 23.06
C ASN A 376 -4.86 -18.14 23.31
N ALA A 377 -5.97 -18.48 22.63
CA ALA A 377 -6.55 -19.81 22.66
C ALA A 377 -5.83 -20.82 21.74
N GLY A 378 -4.71 -20.44 21.11
CA GLY A 378 -3.93 -21.29 20.22
C GLY A 378 -4.61 -21.54 18.86
N ARG A 379 -5.48 -20.63 18.42
CA ARG A 379 -6.17 -20.71 17.13
C ARG A 379 -5.68 -19.61 16.19
N LEU A 380 -5.66 -19.93 14.90
CA LEU A 380 -5.36 -18.95 13.85
C LEU A 380 -6.54 -17.98 13.67
N PRO A 381 -6.29 -16.68 13.47
CA PRO A 381 -7.32 -15.65 13.50
C PRO A 381 -8.02 -15.41 12.15
N VAL A 382 -7.87 -16.28 11.15
CA VAL A 382 -8.54 -16.13 9.85
C VAL A 382 -10.05 -16.31 10.02
N VAL A 383 -10.81 -15.35 9.49
CA VAL A 383 -12.28 -15.35 9.58
C VAL A 383 -12.97 -15.25 8.23
N MET A 384 -12.32 -14.60 7.25
CA MET A 384 -12.92 -14.31 5.95
C MET A 384 -11.87 -14.38 4.84
N GLY A 385 -12.34 -14.51 3.62
CA GLY A 385 -11.50 -14.50 2.43
C GLY A 385 -12.19 -15.04 1.20
N ALA A 386 -11.41 -15.31 0.16
CA ALA A 386 -11.89 -15.83 -1.10
C ALA A 386 -10.82 -16.73 -1.73
N TYR A 387 -11.26 -17.85 -2.30
CA TYR A 387 -10.42 -18.65 -3.18
C TYR A 387 -10.30 -17.99 -4.55
N THR A 388 -9.11 -18.04 -5.13
CA THR A 388 -8.84 -17.56 -6.49
C THR A 388 -8.48 -18.75 -7.36
N ASP A 389 -9.33 -19.06 -8.34
CA ASP A 389 -9.01 -20.07 -9.35
C ASP A 389 -7.92 -19.57 -10.32
N GLU A 390 -7.56 -20.38 -11.30
CA GLU A 390 -6.51 -19.99 -12.26
C GLU A 390 -6.84 -18.71 -13.03
N HIS A 391 -8.11 -18.46 -13.35
CA HIS A 391 -8.51 -17.25 -14.07
C HIS A 391 -8.36 -16.03 -13.17
N GLU A 392 -8.85 -16.10 -11.92
CA GLU A 392 -8.71 -15.01 -10.96
C GLU A 392 -7.25 -14.72 -10.60
N GLN A 393 -6.41 -15.75 -10.52
CA GLN A 393 -4.97 -15.58 -10.34
C GLN A 393 -4.31 -14.83 -11.50
N ARG A 394 -4.70 -15.16 -12.75
CA ARG A 394 -4.21 -14.47 -13.95
C ARG A 394 -4.66 -13.01 -13.98
N CYS A 395 -5.93 -12.73 -13.67
CA CYS A 395 -6.47 -11.38 -13.57
C CYS A 395 -5.77 -10.57 -12.47
N ARG A 396 -5.68 -11.10 -11.24
CA ARG A 396 -4.96 -10.49 -10.12
C ARG A 396 -3.53 -10.12 -10.49
N SER A 397 -2.80 -11.05 -11.10
CA SER A 397 -1.40 -10.84 -11.49
C SER A 397 -1.24 -9.70 -12.48
N LEU A 398 -2.14 -9.62 -13.47
CA LEU A 398 -2.07 -8.58 -14.48
C LEU A 398 -2.48 -7.21 -13.92
N VAL A 399 -3.55 -7.17 -13.12
CA VAL A 399 -4.02 -5.97 -12.43
C VAL A 399 -2.93 -5.37 -11.55
N LEU A 400 -2.36 -6.16 -10.64
CA LEU A 400 -1.36 -5.66 -9.70
C LEU A 400 -0.02 -5.42 -10.40
N GLY A 401 0.36 -6.27 -11.36
CA GLY A 401 1.59 -6.09 -12.12
C GLY A 401 1.60 -4.78 -12.93
N LEU A 402 0.47 -4.41 -13.55
CA LEU A 402 0.39 -3.16 -14.32
C LEU A 402 0.52 -1.90 -13.44
N LYS A 403 0.26 -1.99 -12.13
CA LYS A 403 0.55 -0.90 -11.17
C LYS A 403 2.04 -0.58 -11.03
N LEU A 404 2.91 -1.55 -11.33
CA LEU A 404 4.35 -1.36 -11.47
C LEU A 404 4.74 -0.83 -12.86
N LEU A 405 3.75 -0.37 -13.64
CA LEU A 405 3.83 0.25 -14.96
C LEU A 405 4.32 -0.68 -16.08
N ARG A 406 4.77 -1.89 -15.74
CA ARG A 406 5.34 -2.87 -16.66
C ARG A 406 5.13 -4.29 -16.14
N VAL A 407 4.65 -5.18 -17.00
CA VAL A 407 4.51 -6.60 -16.73
C VAL A 407 5.37 -7.39 -17.71
N LYS A 408 6.45 -8.00 -17.21
CA LYS A 408 7.33 -8.87 -18.00
C LYS A 408 6.57 -10.12 -18.46
N ARG A 409 6.54 -10.35 -19.76
CA ARG A 409 5.83 -11.48 -20.37
C ARG A 409 6.43 -12.83 -19.96
N SER A 410 7.75 -12.89 -19.81
CA SER A 410 8.47 -14.09 -19.37
C SER A 410 8.09 -14.51 -17.95
N VAL A 411 8.10 -13.58 -17.00
CA VAL A 411 7.73 -13.82 -15.59
C VAL A 411 6.27 -14.26 -15.48
N TYR A 412 5.37 -13.60 -16.23
CA TYR A 412 3.97 -13.99 -16.25
C TYR A 412 3.77 -15.40 -16.83
N ARG A 413 4.48 -15.76 -17.92
CA ARG A 413 4.46 -17.11 -18.50
C ARG A 413 4.97 -18.17 -17.54
N GLU A 414 6.06 -17.90 -16.83
CA GLU A 414 6.60 -18.80 -15.81
C GLU A 414 5.56 -19.08 -14.70
N ARG A 415 4.83 -18.04 -14.28
CA ARG A 415 3.82 -18.17 -13.23
C ARG A 415 2.54 -18.87 -13.70
N HIS A 416 2.03 -18.52 -14.88
CA HIS A 416 0.66 -18.88 -15.31
C HIS A 416 0.59 -19.88 -16.47
N GLY A 417 1.73 -20.23 -17.07
CA GLY A 417 1.82 -21.11 -18.23
C GLY A 417 1.31 -20.50 -19.55
N VAL A 418 0.92 -19.22 -19.55
CA VAL A 418 0.37 -18.51 -20.72
C VAL A 418 0.99 -17.13 -20.85
N ASP A 419 1.05 -16.60 -22.07
CA ASP A 419 1.49 -15.22 -22.30
C ASP A 419 0.37 -14.22 -21.97
N PRO A 420 0.65 -13.13 -21.23
CA PRO A 420 -0.40 -12.21 -20.80
C PRO A 420 -1.02 -11.43 -21.97
N TYR A 421 -0.26 -11.18 -23.05
CA TYR A 421 -0.83 -10.56 -24.25
C TYR A 421 -1.81 -11.51 -24.94
N GLU A 422 -1.40 -12.76 -25.14
CA GLU A 422 -2.23 -13.75 -25.85
C GLU A 422 -3.50 -14.08 -25.09
N TYR A 423 -3.41 -14.26 -23.76
CA TYR A 423 -4.56 -14.60 -22.93
C TYR A 423 -5.61 -13.47 -22.86
N PHE A 424 -5.17 -12.21 -22.86
CA PHE A 424 -6.06 -11.04 -22.78
C PHE A 424 -6.09 -10.21 -24.08
N LYS A 425 -5.87 -10.84 -25.23
CA LYS A 425 -5.61 -10.17 -26.52
C LYS A 425 -6.57 -9.04 -26.83
N ASP A 426 -7.88 -9.29 -26.80
CA ASP A 426 -8.89 -8.29 -27.16
C ASP A 426 -8.87 -7.07 -26.22
N LYS A 427 -8.69 -7.32 -24.92
CA LYS A 427 -8.58 -6.26 -23.90
C LYS A 427 -7.29 -5.45 -24.09
N VAL A 428 -6.17 -6.12 -24.34
CA VAL A 428 -4.88 -5.45 -24.57
C VAL A 428 -4.89 -4.66 -25.87
N ASP A 429 -5.35 -5.23 -26.98
CA ASP A 429 -5.44 -4.57 -28.29
C ASP A 429 -6.32 -3.31 -28.21
N SER A 430 -7.43 -3.37 -27.46
CA SER A 430 -8.29 -2.20 -27.19
C SER A 430 -7.56 -1.08 -26.45
N LEU A 431 -6.75 -1.41 -25.44
CA LEU A 431 -5.96 -0.44 -24.69
C LEU A 431 -4.79 0.12 -25.51
N VAL A 432 -4.17 -0.70 -26.37
CA VAL A 432 -3.15 -0.28 -27.33
C VAL A 432 -3.73 0.69 -28.36
N ALA A 433 -4.91 0.39 -28.91
CA ALA A 433 -5.61 1.28 -29.84
C ALA A 433 -5.95 2.64 -29.21
N LYS A 434 -6.19 2.67 -27.90
CA LYS A 434 -6.39 3.90 -27.12
C LYS A 434 -5.08 4.61 -26.74
N GLY A 435 -3.92 4.04 -27.05
CA GLY A 435 -2.61 4.56 -26.68
C GLY A 435 -2.36 4.56 -25.18
N LEU A 436 -2.93 3.58 -24.45
CA LEU A 436 -2.79 3.43 -23.00
C LEU A 436 -1.71 2.41 -22.62
N LEU A 437 -1.59 1.34 -23.42
CA LEU A 437 -0.55 0.32 -23.30
C LEU A 437 0.27 0.21 -24.58
N VAL A 438 1.47 -0.31 -24.47
CA VAL A 438 2.25 -0.85 -25.59
C VAL A 438 2.69 -2.27 -25.28
N VAL A 439 2.64 -3.11 -26.32
CA VAL A 439 3.13 -4.48 -26.29
C VAL A 439 4.51 -4.49 -26.94
N THR A 440 5.49 -5.03 -26.21
CA THR A 440 6.82 -5.33 -26.72
C THR A 440 7.07 -6.84 -26.65
N ASP A 441 8.19 -7.30 -27.20
CA ASP A 441 8.61 -8.70 -27.04
C ASP A 441 8.89 -9.04 -25.56
N GLU A 442 9.29 -8.06 -24.76
CA GLU A 442 9.65 -8.25 -23.35
C GLU A 442 8.47 -8.10 -22.39
N ALA A 443 7.59 -7.12 -22.62
CA ALA A 443 6.62 -6.68 -21.63
C ALA A 443 5.34 -6.07 -22.22
N LEU A 444 4.27 -6.11 -21.41
CA LEU A 444 3.16 -5.16 -21.49
C LEU A 444 3.54 -3.92 -20.69
N GLN A 445 3.59 -2.76 -21.32
CA GLN A 445 4.05 -1.52 -20.69
C GLN A 445 3.00 -0.43 -20.75
N VAL A 446 2.81 0.27 -19.63
CA VAL A 446 1.93 1.42 -19.52
C VAL A 446 2.59 2.63 -20.16
N THR A 447 1.86 3.32 -21.04
CA THR A 447 2.33 4.53 -21.70
C THR A 447 2.34 5.73 -20.75
N TYR A 448 3.23 6.68 -21.02
CA TYR A 448 3.20 8.00 -20.37
C TYR A 448 2.94 9.11 -21.40
N PRO A 449 2.24 10.21 -21.03
CA PRO A 449 1.56 10.41 -19.74
C PRO A 449 0.19 9.73 -19.68
N LYS A 450 -0.35 9.34 -20.84
CA LYS A 450 -1.75 8.94 -20.98
C LYS A 450 -2.09 7.68 -20.17
N GLY A 451 -1.33 6.60 -20.33
CA GLY A 451 -1.58 5.35 -19.62
C GLY A 451 -1.49 5.49 -18.11
N TRP A 452 -0.50 6.22 -17.61
CA TRP A 452 -0.33 6.50 -16.18
C TRP A 452 -1.51 7.23 -15.58
N TYR A 453 -2.02 8.24 -16.28
CA TYR A 453 -3.16 9.02 -15.83
C TYR A 453 -4.45 8.19 -15.70
N TYR A 454 -4.56 7.11 -16.49
CA TYR A 454 -5.70 6.17 -16.49
C TYR A 454 -5.33 4.79 -15.93
N ILE A 455 -4.29 4.69 -15.09
CA ILE A 455 -3.75 3.39 -14.67
C ILE A 455 -4.78 2.52 -13.96
N ASP A 456 -5.61 3.10 -13.10
CA ASP A 456 -6.69 2.38 -12.41
C ASP A 456 -7.75 1.85 -13.39
N ASN A 457 -8.08 2.63 -14.44
CA ASN A 457 -9.01 2.19 -15.50
C ASN A 457 -8.44 1.06 -16.35
N ILE A 458 -7.15 1.15 -16.67
CA ILE A 458 -6.40 0.06 -17.33
C ILE A 458 -6.52 -1.21 -16.48
N CYS A 459 -6.22 -1.11 -15.19
CA CYS A 459 -6.29 -2.24 -14.26
C CYS A 459 -7.71 -2.84 -14.20
N LYS A 460 -8.74 -2.01 -14.03
CA LYS A 460 -10.16 -2.44 -13.96
C LYS A 460 -10.63 -3.20 -15.20
N THR A 461 -10.04 -2.94 -16.37
CA THR A 461 -10.36 -3.67 -17.61
C THR A 461 -10.08 -5.18 -17.47
N PHE A 462 -9.12 -5.55 -16.62
CA PHE A 462 -8.71 -6.93 -16.39
C PHE A 462 -9.40 -7.58 -15.18
N TYR A 463 -10.38 -6.94 -14.56
CA TYR A 463 -11.24 -7.62 -13.59
C TYR A 463 -12.04 -8.71 -14.30
N SER A 464 -12.29 -9.81 -13.58
CA SER A 464 -13.23 -10.83 -14.03
C SER A 464 -14.65 -10.32 -13.94
N ASP A 465 -15.57 -10.91 -14.71
CA ASP A 465 -16.99 -10.53 -14.69
C ASP A 465 -17.64 -10.72 -13.32
N ALA A 466 -17.13 -11.64 -12.51
CA ALA A 466 -17.61 -11.87 -11.15
C ALA A 466 -17.15 -10.76 -10.19
N ASN A 467 -15.89 -10.33 -10.31
CA ASN A 467 -15.28 -9.38 -9.39
C ASN A 467 -15.39 -7.94 -9.84
N TYR A 468 -15.76 -7.68 -11.10
CA TYR A 468 -15.69 -6.32 -11.64
C TYR A 468 -16.56 -5.37 -10.84
N ARG A 469 -17.75 -5.74 -10.37
CA ARG A 469 -18.64 -4.83 -9.62
C ARG A 469 -18.34 -4.72 -8.13
N LEU A 470 -17.37 -5.46 -7.63
CA LEU A 470 -17.10 -5.49 -6.21
C LEU A 470 -16.31 -4.24 -5.80
N PRO A 471 -16.64 -3.64 -4.64
CA PRO A 471 -15.80 -2.59 -4.11
C PRO A 471 -14.42 -3.16 -3.79
N GLN A 472 -13.39 -2.31 -3.90
CA GLN A 472 -12.04 -2.69 -3.50
C GLN A 472 -12.05 -3.18 -2.04
N PRO A 473 -11.44 -4.34 -1.74
CA PRO A 473 -11.19 -4.74 -0.36
C PRO A 473 -10.17 -3.76 0.19
N THR A 474 -10.66 -2.74 0.86
CA THR A 474 -9.82 -1.75 1.48
C THR A 474 -9.57 -2.22 2.91
N SER A 475 -8.35 -2.03 3.43
CA SER A 475 -8.10 -2.05 4.88
C SER A 475 -8.76 -0.85 5.58
N ALA A 476 -9.53 -0.06 4.83
CA ALA A 476 -10.38 1.00 5.29
C ALA A 476 -11.59 0.39 6.00
N SER A 477 -11.67 0.65 7.29
CA SER A 477 -12.77 0.39 8.21
C SER A 477 -13.48 -0.97 8.14
N THR A 478 -13.71 -1.54 9.33
CA THR A 478 -14.73 -2.57 9.52
C THR A 478 -16.09 -2.17 8.94
N GLU A 479 -16.38 -0.88 8.79
CA GLU A 479 -17.59 -0.37 8.14
C GLU A 479 -17.65 -0.69 6.64
N ILE A 480 -16.57 -0.55 5.86
CA ILE A 480 -16.59 -0.93 4.43
C ILE A 480 -16.68 -2.45 4.27
N LEU A 481 -16.04 -3.20 5.17
CA LEU A 481 -16.25 -4.65 5.27
C LEU A 481 -17.72 -5.01 5.60
N ASN A 482 -18.36 -4.26 6.51
CA ASN A 482 -19.78 -4.45 6.80
C ASN A 482 -20.67 -4.19 5.58
N TRP A 483 -20.31 -3.25 4.70
CA TRP A 483 -21.03 -2.97 3.45
C TRP A 483 -20.86 -4.09 2.42
N GLN A 484 -19.69 -4.75 2.36
CA GLN A 484 -19.49 -5.92 1.49
C GLN A 484 -20.33 -7.13 1.93
N LEU A 485 -20.65 -7.24 3.22
CA LEU A 485 -21.31 -8.39 3.82
C LEU A 485 -22.86 -8.28 3.85
N ASP A 486 -23.44 -7.09 3.67
CA ASP A 486 -24.89 -6.86 3.78
C ASP A 486 -25.54 -6.73 2.38
N ARG A 487 -25.83 -7.88 1.74
CA ARG A 487 -26.54 -7.95 0.44
C ARG A 487 -28.07 -8.06 0.56
N THR A 488 -28.61 -8.09 1.78
CA THR A 488 -30.05 -8.27 2.02
C THR A 488 -30.66 -7.03 2.66
N ASP A 489 -31.50 -6.36 1.89
CA ASP A 489 -32.57 -5.46 2.32
C ASP A 489 -32.99 -5.53 3.81
N GLY A 490 -32.31 -4.74 4.65
CA GLY A 490 -32.87 -4.27 5.92
C GLY A 490 -32.41 -5.03 7.16
N ARG A 491 -31.26 -4.59 7.68
CA ARG A 491 -30.86 -4.67 9.09
C ARG A 491 -30.84 -6.08 9.70
N LYS A 492 -29.78 -6.83 9.44
CA LYS A 492 -29.04 -7.62 10.46
C LYS A 492 -27.60 -7.82 9.98
N GLY A 493 -26.79 -6.77 10.09
CA GLY A 493 -25.34 -6.89 9.90
C GLY A 493 -24.72 -7.88 10.88
N LEU A 494 -23.66 -8.57 10.47
CA LEU A 494 -22.76 -9.23 11.42
C LEU A 494 -22.27 -8.14 12.40
N PRO A 495 -22.35 -8.35 13.72
CA PRO A 495 -21.91 -7.36 14.70
C PRO A 495 -20.38 -7.38 14.76
N ILE A 496 -19.73 -6.83 13.72
CA ILE A 496 -18.26 -6.78 13.62
C ILE A 496 -17.72 -5.59 14.43
N VAL A 497 -18.57 -4.64 14.86
CA VAL A 497 -18.24 -3.64 15.88
C VAL A 497 -19.50 -3.28 16.68
N GLN A 498 -19.54 -3.62 17.97
CA GLN A 498 -20.30 -2.86 18.97
C GLN A 498 -19.32 -2.42 20.05
N SER A 499 -18.74 -1.23 19.88
CA SER A 499 -18.23 -0.40 20.97
C SER A 499 -18.07 1.03 20.52
#